data_AF-A0A401TCM1-F1
#
_entry.id   AF-A0A401TCM1-F1
#
_cell.length_a   1.000
_cell.length_b   1.000
_cell.length_c   1.000
_cell.angle_alpha   90.00
_cell.angle_beta   90.00
_cell.angle_gamma   90.00
#
_symmetry.space_group_name_H-M   'P 1'
#
loop_
_entity.id
_entity.type
_entity.pdbx_description
1 polymer ?
#
loop_
_entity_poly.entity_id
_entity_poly.type
_entity_poly.pdbx_seq_one_letter_code
_entity_poly.pdbx_strand_id
1 'polypeptide(L)'
;VVGECRPPVASWDSDYDELLLPLLKPNVPCYILYRLDSRNAQGFQWIFISWIPESSAVRQKMLYAATRATLKNEFGGGHLKDEISATQREDITLSGYQKHLASESAPAPLTAAEQELQQLKITE
;
A
#
# COMPACT_ATOMS: atom_id res chain seq x y z
N VAL A 1 11.41 19.43 3.15
CA VAL A 1 11.44 18.84 4.51
C VAL A 1 11.11 17.37 4.34
N VAL A 2 12.10 16.49 4.50
CA VAL A 2 11.85 15.05 4.65
C VAL A 2 10.99 14.91 5.90
N GLY A 3 9.88 14.16 5.80
CA GLY A 3 8.84 14.12 6.82
C GLY A 3 9.28 13.61 8.20
N GLU A 4 8.31 13.43 9.10
CA GLU A 4 8.54 12.76 10.39
C GLU A 4 9.09 11.35 10.16
N CYS A 5 10.18 11.01 10.86
CA CYS A 5 10.71 9.66 10.95
C CYS A 5 10.54 9.17 12.39
N ARG A 6 9.98 7.98 12.56
CA ARG A 6 9.79 7.36 13.87
C ARG A 6 10.52 6.01 13.89
N PRO A 7 11.33 5.73 14.92
CA PRO A 7 11.95 4.43 15.06
C PRO A 7 10.89 3.38 15.43
N PRO A 8 11.10 2.11 15.06
CA PRO A 8 10.29 1.00 15.56
C PRO A 8 10.50 0.84 17.09
N VAL A 9 9.43 0.51 17.80
CA VAL A 9 9.40 0.33 19.26
C VAL A 9 9.23 -1.14 19.61
N ALA A 10 8.29 -1.82 18.94
CA ALA A 10 7.98 -3.23 19.13
C ALA A 10 8.01 -3.99 17.80
N SER A 11 7.06 -4.91 17.58
CA SER A 11 6.90 -5.59 16.30
C SER A 11 6.20 -4.70 15.29
N TRP A 12 6.48 -4.92 14.00
CA TRP A 12 5.92 -4.14 12.91
C TRP A 12 4.37 -4.09 12.92
N ASP A 13 3.69 -5.15 13.38
CA ASP A 13 2.23 -5.19 13.44
C ASP A 13 1.68 -4.42 14.64
N SER A 14 2.35 -4.49 15.80
CA SER A 14 1.97 -3.75 17.01
C SER A 14 2.14 -2.24 16.82
N ASP A 15 3.23 -1.85 16.17
CA ASP A 15 3.58 -0.44 15.93
C ASP A 15 2.73 0.20 14.81
N TYR A 16 2.06 -0.60 13.97
CA TYR A 16 1.48 -0.16 12.70
C TYR A 16 0.50 1.01 12.86
N ASP A 17 -0.56 0.81 13.66
CA ASP A 17 -1.61 1.80 13.82
C ASP A 17 -1.14 3.02 14.63
N GLU A 18 -0.34 2.79 15.67
CA GLU A 18 0.17 3.87 16.54
C GLU A 18 1.12 4.81 15.80
N LEU A 19 1.93 4.28 14.87
CA LEU A 19 2.86 5.07 14.08
C LEU A 19 2.20 5.72 12.87
N LEU A 20 1.32 5.02 12.15
CA LEU A 20 0.78 5.49 10.87
C LEU A 20 -0.39 6.45 11.05
N LEU A 21 -1.36 6.11 11.89
CA LEU A 21 -2.63 6.84 11.95
C LEU A 21 -2.49 8.31 12.38
N PRO A 22 -1.54 8.70 13.26
CA PRO A 22 -1.31 10.12 13.59
C PRO A 22 -0.71 10.94 12.43
N LEU A 23 -0.05 10.30 11.46
CA LEU A 23 0.56 10.97 10.31
C LEU A 23 -0.49 11.36 9.25
N LEU A 24 -1.65 10.69 9.26
CA LEU A 24 -2.71 10.87 8.27
C LEU A 24 -3.49 12.15 8.53
N LYS A 25 -3.22 13.16 7.70
CA LYS A 25 -4.00 14.40 7.68
C LYS A 25 -5.18 14.27 6.71
N PRO A 26 -6.39 14.72 7.08
CA PRO A 26 -7.58 14.49 6.28
C PRO A 26 -7.54 15.18 4.92
N ASN A 27 -6.84 16.30 4.74
CA ASN A 27 -6.89 17.10 3.51
C ASN A 27 -5.52 17.22 2.80
N VAL A 28 -4.54 16.43 3.22
CA VAL A 28 -3.16 16.53 2.73
C VAL A 28 -2.68 15.14 2.33
N PRO A 29 -2.41 14.90 1.03
CA PRO A 29 -1.80 13.66 0.58
C PRO A 29 -0.38 13.49 1.12
N CYS A 30 0.05 12.25 1.31
CA CYS A 30 1.44 11.93 1.67
C CYS A 30 1.81 10.52 1.22
N TYR A 31 3.12 10.25 1.18
CA TYR A 31 3.64 8.90 1.05
C TYR A 31 4.24 8.47 2.37
N ILE A 32 4.05 7.20 2.71
CA ILE A 32 4.65 6.59 3.90
C ILE A 32 5.38 5.33 3.47
N LEU A 33 6.62 5.21 3.93
CA LEU A 33 7.45 4.02 3.79
C LEU A 33 7.51 3.34 5.15
N TYR A 34 6.81 2.22 5.29
CA TYR A 34 6.74 1.49 6.55
C TYR A 34 7.61 0.24 6.52
N ARG A 35 8.53 0.11 7.47
CA ARG A 35 9.47 -1.01 7.50
C ARG A 35 8.82 -2.22 8.16
N LEU A 36 8.92 -3.38 7.51
CA LEU A 36 8.58 -4.68 8.09
C LEU A 36 9.76 -5.28 8.85
N ASP A 37 9.49 -6.20 9.77
CA ASP A 37 10.55 -6.97 10.43
C ASP A 37 11.09 -8.10 9.55
N SER A 38 10.39 -8.43 8.46
CA SER A 38 10.83 -9.40 7.47
C SER A 38 11.94 -8.85 6.58
N ARG A 39 12.77 -9.76 6.04
CA ARG A 39 13.91 -9.44 5.20
C ARG A 39 13.92 -10.26 3.92
N ASN A 40 14.48 -9.69 2.86
CA ASN A 40 14.81 -10.37 1.61
C ASN A 40 16.32 -10.26 1.33
N ALA A 41 16.75 -10.70 0.14
CA ALA A 41 18.17 -10.63 -0.26
C ALA A 41 18.76 -9.20 -0.29
N GLN A 42 17.91 -8.17 -0.29
CA GLN A 42 18.30 -6.76 -0.34
C GLN A 42 18.21 -6.08 1.03
N GLY A 43 17.73 -6.76 2.08
CA GLY A 43 17.63 -6.23 3.44
C GLY A 43 16.21 -6.25 3.97
N PHE A 44 15.83 -5.23 4.75
CA PHE A 44 14.46 -5.12 5.27
C PHE A 44 13.46 -4.93 4.14
N GLN A 45 12.29 -5.55 4.31
CA GLN A 45 11.15 -5.34 3.44
C GLN A 45 10.33 -4.13 3.92
N TRP A 46 9.64 -3.50 2.99
CA TRP A 46 8.89 -2.27 3.23
C TRP A 46 7.52 -2.32 2.57
N ILE A 47 6.57 -1.63 3.19
CA ILE A 47 5.26 -1.32 2.62
C ILE A 47 5.31 0.12 2.11
N PHE A 48 4.96 0.32 0.85
CA PHE A 48 4.76 1.65 0.28
C PHE A 48 3.28 2.02 0.40
N ILE A 49 2.98 3.09 1.15
CA ILE A 49 1.60 3.56 1.37
C ILE A 49 1.45 4.93 0.70
N SER A 50 0.48 5.04 -0.20
CA SER A 50 0.08 6.29 -0.85
C SER A 50 -1.25 6.75 -0.26
N TRP A 51 -1.18 7.75 0.63
CA TRP A 51 -2.36 8.40 1.21
C TRP A 51 -2.79 9.57 0.34
N ILE A 52 -3.96 9.48 -0.29
CA ILE A 52 -4.53 10.55 -1.11
C ILE A 52 -6.01 10.72 -0.72
N PRO A 53 -6.31 11.51 0.33
CA PRO A 53 -7.68 11.61 0.81
C PRO A 53 -8.57 12.40 -0.13
N GLU A 54 -9.86 12.05 -0.14
CA GLU A 54 -10.85 12.60 -1.07
C GLU A 54 -11.06 14.11 -0.89
N SER A 55 -10.86 14.64 0.31
CA SER A 55 -10.99 16.08 0.60
C SER A 55 -9.74 16.90 0.23
N SER A 56 -8.69 16.28 -0.31
CA SER A 56 -7.51 16.99 -0.81
C SER A 56 -7.82 17.81 -2.06
N ALA A 57 -7.12 18.93 -2.25
CA ALA A 57 -7.21 19.71 -3.48
C ALA A 57 -6.81 18.87 -4.71
N VAL A 58 -7.56 19.02 -5.82
CA VAL A 58 -7.35 18.25 -7.06
C VAL A 58 -5.90 18.32 -7.54
N ARG A 59 -5.29 19.50 -7.50
CA ARG A 59 -3.87 19.69 -7.86
C ARG A 59 -2.93 18.79 -7.05
N GLN A 60 -3.18 18.65 -5.74
CA GLN A 60 -2.36 17.80 -4.87
C GLN A 60 -2.62 16.32 -5.16
N LYS A 61 -3.88 15.90 -5.34
CA LYS A 61 -4.22 14.52 -5.73
C LYS A 61 -3.49 14.12 -7.02
N MET A 62 -3.54 14.97 -8.04
CA MET A 62 -2.88 14.72 -9.32
C MET A 62 -1.36 14.64 -9.17
N LEU A 63 -0.75 15.56 -8.42
CA LEU A 63 0.69 15.57 -8.18
C LEU A 63 1.15 14.28 -7.49
N TYR A 64 0.47 13.86 -6.42
CA TYR A 64 0.81 12.65 -5.67
C TYR A 64 0.41 11.35 -6.41
N ALA A 65 -0.56 11.39 -7.32
CA ALA A 65 -0.80 10.25 -8.20
C ALA A 65 0.33 10.13 -9.24
N ALA A 66 0.74 11.24 -9.86
CA ALA A 66 1.72 11.25 -10.94
C ALA A 66 3.15 10.95 -10.48
N THR A 67 3.52 11.36 -9.26
CA THR A 67 4.90 11.19 -8.74
C THR A 67 5.13 9.87 -7.99
N ARG A 68 4.08 9.07 -7.80
CA ARG A 68 4.13 7.79 -7.06
C ARG A 68 5.13 6.81 -7.65
N ALA A 69 5.05 6.58 -8.96
CA ALA A 69 5.94 5.63 -9.65
C ALA A 69 7.41 6.07 -9.60
N THR A 70 7.67 7.37 -9.75
CA THR A 70 9.02 7.92 -9.62
C THR A 70 9.58 7.67 -8.24
N LEU A 71 8.83 8.00 -7.17
CA LEU A 71 9.30 7.77 -5.81
C LEU A 71 9.56 6.27 -5.53
N LYS A 72 8.69 5.39 -6.05
CA LYS A 72 8.87 3.94 -5.92
C LYS A 72 10.18 3.46 -6.54
N ASN A 73 10.50 3.97 -7.72
CA ASN A 73 11.72 3.62 -8.44
C ASN A 73 12.97 4.16 -7.72
N GLU A 74 12.92 5.42 -7.27
CA GLU A 74 14.03 6.06 -6.53
C GLU A 74 14.28 5.39 -5.17
N PHE A 75 13.25 4.87 -4.51
CA PHE A 75 13.41 4.13 -3.25
C PHE A 75 14.08 2.76 -3.44
N GLY A 76 13.94 2.16 -4.61
CA GLY A 76 14.42 0.81 -4.90
C GLY A 76 13.32 -0.23 -4.70
N GLY A 77 12.61 -0.54 -5.79
CA GLY A 77 11.45 -1.45 -5.78
C GLY A 77 11.75 -2.85 -5.25
N GLY A 78 13.01 -3.31 -5.23
CA GLY A 78 13.39 -4.59 -4.65
C GLY A 78 13.27 -4.67 -3.12
N HIS A 79 13.15 -3.54 -2.42
CA HIS A 79 12.86 -3.49 -0.99
C HIS A 79 11.35 -3.52 -0.69
N LEU A 80 10.52 -3.19 -1.67
CA LEU A 80 9.07 -3.08 -1.47
C LEU A 80 8.43 -4.46 -1.58
N LYS A 81 7.75 -4.86 -0.53
CA LYS A 81 6.97 -6.09 -0.48
C LYS A 81 5.54 -5.83 -0.96
N ASP A 82 4.90 -4.82 -0.38
CA ASP A 82 3.50 -4.51 -0.62
C ASP A 82 3.30 -3.03 -0.93
N GLU A 83 2.23 -2.72 -1.64
CA GLU A 83 1.91 -1.37 -2.09
C GLU A 83 0.42 -1.06 -1.89
N ILE A 84 0.13 -0.06 -1.06
CA ILE A 84 -1.23 0.33 -0.67
C ILE A 84 -1.53 1.72 -1.22
N SER A 85 -2.69 1.87 -1.86
CA SER A 85 -3.25 3.19 -2.23
C SER A 85 -4.54 3.40 -1.44
N ALA A 86 -4.57 4.42 -0.59
CA ALA A 86 -5.62 4.62 0.38
C ALA A 86 -6.22 6.03 0.25
N THR A 87 -7.55 6.09 0.40
CA THR A 87 -8.31 7.35 0.37
C THR A 87 -9.07 7.60 1.67
N GLN A 88 -9.33 6.53 2.43
CA GLN A 88 -9.97 6.55 3.74
C GLN A 88 -9.02 6.02 4.81
N ARG A 89 -9.18 6.50 6.05
CA ARG A 89 -8.26 6.17 7.15
C ARG A 89 -8.33 4.67 7.48
N GLU A 90 -9.50 4.09 7.31
CA GLU A 90 -9.80 2.68 7.55
C GLU A 90 -8.96 1.77 6.65
N ASP A 91 -8.62 2.22 5.44
CA ASP A 91 -7.77 1.51 4.48
C ASP A 91 -6.33 1.32 5.00
N ILE A 92 -5.85 2.26 5.82
CA ILE A 92 -4.47 2.28 6.37
C ILE A 92 -4.40 1.63 7.75
N THR A 93 -5.51 1.26 8.38
CA THR A 93 -5.44 0.49 9.63
C THR A 93 -4.78 -0.87 9.38
N LEU A 94 -4.21 -1.50 10.40
CA LEU A 94 -3.69 -2.86 10.31
C LEU A 94 -4.74 -3.83 9.77
N SER A 95 -5.99 -3.66 10.21
CA SER A 95 -7.13 -4.44 9.69
C SER A 95 -7.42 -4.18 8.21
N GLY A 96 -7.24 -2.92 7.75
CA GLY A 96 -7.37 -2.53 6.35
C GLY A 96 -6.28 -3.16 5.49
N TYR A 97 -5.03 -3.15 5.97
CA TYR A 97 -3.92 -3.81 5.31
C TYR A 97 -4.11 -5.33 5.20
N GLN A 98 -4.59 -6.00 6.26
CA GLN A 98 -4.90 -7.43 6.19
C GLN A 98 -6.00 -7.75 5.17
N LYS A 99 -7.05 -6.92 5.11
CA LYS A 99 -8.10 -7.04 4.08
C LYS A 99 -7.56 -6.83 2.68
N HIS A 100 -6.63 -5.89 2.50
CA HIS A 100 -5.95 -5.67 1.23
C HIS A 100 -5.19 -6.92 0.77
N LEU A 101 -4.36 -7.52 1.65
CA LEU A 101 -3.66 -8.77 1.34
C LEU A 101 -4.62 -9.92 1.02
N ALA A 102 -5.71 -10.04 1.78
CA ALA A 102 -6.73 -11.05 1.51
C ALA A 102 -7.39 -10.84 0.14
N SER A 103 -7.69 -9.60 -0.23
CA SER A 103 -8.26 -9.26 -1.52
C SER A 103 -7.29 -9.51 -2.68
N GLU A 104 -6.00 -9.28 -2.49
CA GLU A 104 -4.98 -9.55 -3.50
C GLU A 104 -4.80 -11.06 -3.74
N SER A 105 -4.93 -11.86 -2.68
CA SER A 105 -4.91 -13.33 -2.77
C SER A 105 -6.20 -13.96 -3.29
N ALA A 106 -7.28 -13.19 -3.40
CA ALA A 106 -8.58 -13.69 -3.85
C ALA A 106 -8.55 -14.00 -5.36
N PRO A 107 -9.34 -14.98 -5.84
CA PRO A 107 -9.41 -15.28 -7.26
C PRO A 107 -9.91 -14.06 -8.04
N ALA A 108 -9.29 -13.80 -9.19
CA ALA A 108 -9.67 -12.69 -10.04
C ALA A 108 -11.15 -12.80 -10.43
N PRO A 109 -11.90 -11.68 -10.42
CA PRO A 109 -13.26 -11.68 -10.93
C PRO A 109 -13.22 -11.94 -12.43
N LEU A 110 -13.80 -13.04 -12.87
CA LEU A 110 -13.89 -13.43 -14.28
C LEU A 110 -15.29 -13.15 -14.81
N THR A 111 -15.35 -12.68 -16.05
CA THR A 111 -16.61 -12.61 -16.81
C THR A 111 -17.09 -14.00 -17.19
N ALA A 112 -18.39 -14.16 -17.48
CA ALA A 112 -18.96 -15.45 -17.87
C ALA A 112 -18.22 -16.09 -19.07
N ALA A 113 -17.86 -15.28 -20.07
CA ALA A 113 -17.10 -15.75 -21.23
C ALA A 113 -15.68 -16.22 -20.87
N GLU A 114 -15.01 -15.55 -19.93
CA GLU A 114 -13.69 -15.95 -19.45
C GLU A 114 -13.75 -17.25 -18.61
N GLN A 115 -14.82 -17.43 -17.83
CA GLN A 115 -15.07 -18.65 -17.07
C GLN A 115 -15.27 -19.85 -18.00
N GLU A 116 -16.07 -19.71 -19.06
CA GLU A 116 -16.28 -20.75 -20.07
C GLU A 116 -14.97 -21.12 -20.78
N LEU A 117 -14.18 -20.13 -21.20
CA LEU A 117 -12.86 -20.35 -21.82
C LEU A 117 -11.88 -21.06 -20.89
N GLN A 118 -11.91 -20.77 -19.59
CA GLN A 118 -11.08 -21.49 -18.62
C GLN A 118 -11.52 -22.95 -18.46
N GLN A 119 -12.83 -23.22 -18.41
CA GLN A 119 -13.33 -24.59 -18.28
C GLN A 119 -12.94 -25.47 -19.47
N LEU A 120 -13.00 -24.93 -20.69
CA LEU A 120 -12.55 -25.63 -21.89
C LEU A 120 -11.06 -25.98 -21.83
N LYS A 121 -10.20 -25.02 -21.42
CA LYS A 121 -8.75 -25.24 -21.25
C LYS A 121 -8.38 -26.27 -20.18
N ILE A 122 -9.23 -26.46 -19.17
CA ILE A 122 -9.01 -27.44 -18.08
C ILE A 122 -9.48 -28.84 -18.50
N THR A 123 -10.42 -28.93 -19.44
CA THR A 123 -11.06 -30.19 -19.86
C THR A 123 -10.33 -30.85 -21.04
N GLU A 124 -9.47 -30.12 -21.74
CA GLU A 124 -8.55 -30.62 -22.79
C GLU A 124 -7.23 -31.17 -22.18
#